data_AF-F0Q655-F1
#
_entry.id   AF-F0Q655-F1
#
_cell.length_a   1.000
_cell.length_b   1.000
_cell.length_c   1.000
_cell.angle_alpha   90.00
_cell.angle_beta   90.00
_cell.angle_gamma   90.00
#
_symmetry.space_group_name_H-M   'P 1'
#
loop_
_entity.id
_entity.type
_entity.pdbx_description
1 polymer ?
#
loop_
_entity_poly.entity_id
_entity_poly.type
_entity_poly.pdbx_seq_one_letter_code
_entity_poly.pdbx_strand_id
1 'polypeptide(L)'
;MKVRATLGIATVLLFGSWLWVGFDQYVGDHEVGSAWEPFLKSRPTLVLLFKNPAQQGLDRDAFDTLDAARQQAFRDYCAVRFGIADPHRCEKAIEDRRL
;
A
#
# COMPACT_ATOMS: atom_id res chain seq x y z
N MET A 1 -9.45 -32.57 -21.91
CA MET A 1 -8.68 -32.42 -20.64
C MET A 1 -7.77 -31.19 -20.61
N LYS A 2 -6.94 -30.93 -21.64
CA LYS A 2 -6.00 -29.79 -21.64
C LYS A 2 -6.64 -28.42 -21.35
N VAL A 3 -7.74 -28.09 -22.00
CA VAL A 3 -8.46 -26.80 -21.82
C VAL A 3 -8.93 -26.58 -20.37
N ARG A 4 -9.43 -27.64 -19.71
CA ARG A 4 -9.88 -27.57 -18.31
C ARG A 4 -8.71 -27.34 -17.34
N ALA A 5 -7.56 -27.96 -17.61
CA ALA A 5 -6.34 -27.75 -16.83
C ALA A 5 -5.79 -26.32 -17.01
N THR A 6 -5.76 -25.80 -18.24
CA THR A 6 -5.34 -24.42 -18.53
C THR A 6 -6.24 -23.39 -17.84
N LEU A 7 -7.57 -23.59 -17.88
CA LEU A 7 -8.52 -22.75 -17.15
C LEU A 7 -8.26 -22.78 -15.64
N GLY A 8 -8.07 -23.96 -15.05
CA GLY A 8 -7.78 -24.08 -13.62
C GLY A 8 -6.50 -23.34 -13.21
N ILE A 9 -5.42 -23.48 -13.98
CA ILE A 9 -4.16 -22.77 -13.72
C ILE A 9 -4.35 -21.26 -13.85
N ALA A 10 -5.02 -20.79 -14.91
CA ALA A 10 -5.29 -19.37 -15.11
C ALA A 10 -6.10 -18.78 -13.94
N THR A 11 -7.10 -19.50 -13.44
CA THR A 11 -7.88 -19.09 -12.27
C THR A 11 -7.01 -18.98 -11.03
N VAL A 12 -6.18 -19.98 -10.73
CA VAL A 12 -5.28 -19.94 -9.56
C VAL A 12 -4.28 -18.79 -9.66
N LEU A 13 -3.72 -18.54 -10.85
CA LEU A 13 -2.79 -17.42 -11.06
C LEU A 13 -3.49 -16.06 -10.90
N LEU A 14 -4.73 -15.92 -11.38
CA LEU A 14 -5.48 -14.68 -11.30
C LEU A 14 -5.93 -14.35 -9.87
N PHE A 15 -6.40 -15.36 -9.11
CA PHE A 15 -6.71 -15.18 -7.69
C PHE A 15 -5.46 -15.07 -6.82
N GLY A 16 -4.37 -15.74 -7.19
CA GLY A 16 -3.09 -15.66 -6.52
C GLY A 16 -2.48 -14.27 -6.66
N SER A 17 -2.43 -13.72 -7.88
CA SER A 17 -1.81 -12.42 -8.16
C SER A 17 -2.49 -11.26 -7.44
N TRP A 18 -3.80 -11.34 -7.20
CA TRP A 18 -4.56 -10.38 -6.38
C TRP A 18 -3.92 -10.12 -5.00
N LEU A 19 -3.29 -11.13 -4.39
CA LEU A 19 -2.65 -10.97 -3.07
C LEU A 19 -1.46 -10.02 -3.11
N TRP A 20 -0.88 -9.78 -4.29
CA TRP A 20 0.27 -8.89 -4.51
C TRP A 20 -0.12 -7.55 -5.15
N VAL A 21 -1.39 -7.31 -5.46
CA VAL A 21 -1.85 -6.03 -6.00
C VAL A 21 -2.63 -5.27 -4.93
N GLY A 22 -2.32 -3.98 -4.75
CA GLY A 22 -3.05 -3.07 -3.86
C GLY A 22 -3.29 -1.72 -4.52
N PHE A 23 -4.15 -0.91 -3.91
CA PHE A 23 -4.39 0.48 -4.28
C PHE A 23 -4.13 1.36 -3.08
N ASP A 24 -3.30 2.38 -3.26
CA ASP A 24 -2.91 3.34 -2.23
C ASP A 24 -3.66 4.66 -2.45
N GLN A 25 -4.18 5.26 -1.38
CA GLN A 25 -4.85 6.54 -1.48
C GLN A 25 -3.81 7.66 -1.57
N TYR A 26 -3.64 8.23 -2.75
CA TYR A 26 -2.93 9.49 -2.94
C TYR A 26 -3.84 10.66 -2.54
N VAL A 27 -3.32 11.58 -1.74
CA VAL A 27 -4.03 12.80 -1.32
C VAL A 27 -3.20 14.00 -1.75
N GLY A 28 -3.61 14.63 -2.84
CA GLY A 28 -3.09 15.90 -3.32
C GLY A 28 -3.91 17.08 -2.81
N ASP A 29 -3.44 18.29 -3.10
CA ASP A 29 -4.15 19.53 -2.78
C ASP A 29 -5.44 19.70 -3.61
N HIS A 30 -6.07 20.87 -3.51
CA HIS A 30 -7.33 21.16 -4.19
C HIS A 30 -7.21 21.20 -5.73
N GLU A 31 -6.00 21.19 -6.30
CA GLU A 31 -5.78 21.10 -7.75
C GLU A 31 -5.74 19.65 -8.24
N VAL A 32 -5.23 18.73 -7.41
CA VAL A 32 -5.04 17.31 -7.79
C VAL A 32 -6.11 16.38 -7.20
N GLY A 33 -6.68 16.73 -6.04
CA GLY A 33 -7.69 15.94 -5.35
C GLY A 33 -7.14 14.63 -4.77
N SER A 34 -8.01 13.63 -4.60
CA SER A 34 -7.62 12.30 -4.12
C SER A 34 -7.77 11.24 -5.20
N ALA A 35 -6.76 10.39 -5.37
CA ALA A 35 -6.76 9.31 -6.35
C ALA A 35 -6.35 7.98 -5.70
N TRP A 36 -6.72 6.86 -6.34
CA TRP A 36 -6.29 5.53 -5.95
C TRP A 36 -5.21 5.05 -6.92
N GLU A 37 -3.99 4.91 -6.43
CA GLU A 37 -2.85 4.50 -7.24
C GLU A 37 -2.57 3.00 -7.07
N PRO A 38 -2.54 2.22 -8.16
CA PRO A 38 -2.19 0.81 -8.07
C PRO A 38 -0.71 0.62 -7.71
N PHE A 39 -0.42 -0.38 -6.87
CA PHE A 39 0.94 -0.77 -6.53
C PHE A 39 1.09 -2.29 -6.36
N LEU A 40 2.33 -2.76 -6.47
CA LEU A 40 2.71 -4.13 -6.13
C LEU A 40 3.15 -4.21 -4.66
N LYS A 41 2.46 -5.04 -3.88
CA LYS A 41 2.77 -5.29 -2.48
C LYS A 41 4.06 -6.08 -2.34
N SER A 42 4.89 -5.72 -1.37
CA SER A 42 6.13 -6.45 -1.04
C SER A 42 5.88 -7.76 -0.31
N ARG A 43 4.72 -7.91 0.33
CA ARG A 43 4.25 -9.17 0.96
C ARG A 43 2.77 -9.41 0.64
N PRO A 44 2.33 -10.66 0.48
CA PRO A 44 0.94 -10.96 0.15
C PRO A 44 0.00 -10.58 1.30
N THR A 45 -1.10 -9.89 0.97
CA THR A 45 -2.17 -9.59 1.93
C THR A 45 -3.53 -9.62 1.24
N LEU A 46 -4.59 -9.89 2.02
CA LEU A 46 -5.98 -9.80 1.57
C LEU A 46 -6.50 -8.36 1.50
N VAL A 47 -5.75 -7.39 2.02
CA VAL A 47 -6.14 -5.97 2.01
C VAL A 47 -5.95 -5.41 0.61
N LEU A 48 -6.98 -4.77 0.06
CA LEU A 48 -6.91 -4.15 -1.28
C LEU A 48 -6.60 -2.66 -1.22
N LEU A 49 -7.29 -1.94 -0.32
CA LEU A 49 -7.21 -0.49 -0.20
C LEU A 49 -6.32 -0.12 0.97
N PHE A 50 -5.34 0.72 0.71
CA PHE A 50 -4.36 1.19 1.68
C PHE A 50 -4.46 2.70 1.83
N LYS A 51 -4.33 3.16 3.07
CA LYS A 51 -4.21 4.57 3.40
C LYS A 51 -3.00 4.72 4.29
N ASN A 52 -2.17 5.73 4.01
CA ASN A 52 -1.06 6.07 4.88
C ASN A 52 -1.60 6.47 6.28
N PRO A 53 -1.31 5.73 7.36
CA PRO A 53 -1.83 6.02 8.70
C PRO A 53 -1.32 7.34 9.28
N ALA A 54 -0.23 7.88 8.74
CA ALA A 54 0.31 9.18 9.12
C ALA A 54 -0.40 10.35 8.42
N GLN A 55 -1.22 10.09 7.39
CA GLN A 55 -1.90 11.13 6.62
C GLN A 55 -3.17 11.61 7.32
N GLN A 56 -3.30 12.92 7.54
CA GLN A 56 -4.50 13.61 7.99
C GLN A 56 -4.85 14.75 7.03
N GLY A 57 -5.78 14.51 6.10
CA GLY A 57 -6.07 15.49 5.06
C GLY A 57 -4.85 15.71 4.16
N LEU A 58 -4.35 16.95 4.07
CA LEU A 58 -3.13 17.30 3.32
C LEU A 58 -1.86 17.14 4.15
N ASP A 59 -2.00 17.15 5.48
CA ASP A 59 -0.91 17.07 6.43
C ASP A 59 -0.51 15.62 6.68
N ARG A 60 0.77 15.42 7.00
CA ARG A 60 1.31 14.13 7.40
C ARG A 60 2.07 14.30 8.69
N ASP A 61 1.62 13.59 9.72
CA ASP A 61 2.28 13.54 11.01
C ASP A 61 3.62 12.79 10.88
N ALA A 62 4.63 13.19 11.65
CA ALA A 62 5.85 12.39 11.78
C ALA A 62 5.55 11.09 12.54
N PHE A 63 6.24 10.01 12.21
CA PHE A 63 6.08 8.69 12.82
C PHE A 63 6.13 8.74 14.36
N ASP A 64 7.07 9.52 14.91
CA ASP A 64 7.28 9.65 16.36
C ASP A 64 6.14 10.39 17.07
N THR A 65 5.32 11.15 16.34
CA THR A 65 4.16 11.87 16.88
C THR A 65 2.86 11.06 16.83
N LEU A 66 2.87 9.90 16.17
CA LEU A 66 1.72 9.00 16.11
C LEU A 66 1.50 8.29 17.44
N ASP A 67 0.23 8.01 17.77
CA ASP A 67 -0.09 7.09 18.86
C ASP A 67 0.37 5.65 18.53
N ALA A 68 0.44 4.79 19.55
CA ALA A 68 0.97 3.43 19.41
C ALA A 68 0.22 2.58 18.36
N ALA A 69 -1.10 2.76 18.23
CA ALA A 69 -1.90 2.00 17.26
C ALA A 69 -1.60 2.46 15.83
N ARG A 70 -1.52 3.78 15.61
CA ARG A 70 -1.13 4.38 14.32
C ARG A 70 0.31 4.07 13.98
N GLN A 71 1.23 4.03 14.94
CA GLN A 71 2.61 3.61 14.71
C GLN A 71 2.68 2.16 14.20
N GLN A 72 1.96 1.24 14.84
CA GLN A 72 1.92 -0.14 14.38
C GLN A 72 1.31 -0.25 12.97
N ALA A 73 0.19 0.43 12.73
CA ALA A 73 -0.43 0.47 11.41
C ALA A 73 0.52 1.05 10.35
N PHE A 74 1.29 2.08 10.68
CA PHE A 74 2.26 2.70 9.78
C PHE A 74 3.39 1.72 9.43
N ARG A 75 3.94 0.99 10.42
CA ARG A 75 4.93 -0.06 10.17
C ARG A 75 4.38 -1.15 9.25
N ASP A 76 3.15 -1.58 9.49
CA ASP A 76 2.49 -2.58 8.65
C ASP A 76 2.26 -2.09 7.22
N TYR A 77 1.81 -0.84 7.07
CA TYR A 77 1.68 -0.16 5.79
C TYR A 77 3.02 -0.12 5.05
N CYS A 78 4.09 0.34 5.70
CA CYS A 78 5.43 0.42 5.12
C CYS A 78 5.98 -0.95 4.68
N ALA A 79 5.77 -1.98 5.49
CA ALA A 79 6.18 -3.35 5.17
C ALA A 79 5.43 -3.91 3.94
N VAL A 80 4.14 -3.56 3.75
CA VAL A 80 3.36 -4.02 2.60
C VAL A 80 3.62 -3.17 1.36
N ARG A 81 3.65 -1.85 1.51
CA ARG A 81 3.70 -0.88 0.39
C ARG A 81 5.08 -0.70 -0.20
N PHE A 82 6.10 -0.75 0.64
CA PHE A 82 7.49 -0.44 0.27
C PHE A 82 8.48 -1.54 0.64
N GLY A 83 8.10 -2.52 1.46
CA GLY A 83 9.01 -3.56 1.95
C GLY A 83 10.05 -3.01 2.92
N ILE A 84 9.75 -1.88 3.58
CA ILE A 84 10.66 -1.19 4.48
C ILE A 84 10.20 -1.41 5.93
N ALA A 85 11.08 -1.95 6.76
CA ALA A 85 10.81 -2.17 8.20
C ALA A 85 11.10 -0.94 9.07
N ASP A 86 12.04 -0.10 8.64
CA ASP A 86 12.43 1.12 9.34
C ASP A 86 11.49 2.29 9.00
N PRO A 87 10.71 2.81 9.98
CA PRO A 87 9.69 3.82 9.70
C PRO A 87 10.26 5.11 9.10
N HIS A 88 11.43 5.58 9.54
CA HIS A 88 12.01 6.84 9.03
C HIS A 88 12.46 6.73 7.57
N ARG A 89 13.00 5.58 7.17
CA ARG A 89 13.28 5.30 5.76
C ARG A 89 12.00 5.22 4.92
N CYS A 90 10.90 4.74 5.50
CA CYS A 90 9.61 4.71 4.83
C CYS A 90 9.03 6.12 4.65
N GLU A 91 9.12 6.99 5.67
CA GLU A 91 8.71 8.40 5.56
C GLU A 91 9.42 9.10 4.40
N LYS A 92 10.73 8.88 4.27
CA LYS A 92 11.51 9.38 3.14
C LYS A 92 11.03 8.83 1.80
N ALA A 93 10.78 7.52 1.70
CA ALA A 93 10.29 6.92 0.45
C ALA A 93 8.91 7.44 0.03
N ILE A 94 8.05 7.79 0.98
CA ILE A 94 6.76 8.44 0.71
C ILE A 94 6.99 9.87 0.21
N GLU A 95 7.93 10.62 0.81
CA GLU A 95 8.26 11.98 0.38
C GLU A 95 8.84 12.01 -1.05
N ASP A 96 9.78 11.11 -1.35
CA ASP A 96 10.41 11.02 -2.67
C ASP A 96 9.40 10.71 -3.80
N ARG A 97 8.24 10.12 -3.45
CA ARG A 97 7.14 9.82 -4.39
C ARG A 97 6.14 10.97 -4.58
N ARG A 98 6.17 12.00 -3.75
CA ARG A 98 5.27 13.16 -3.86
C ARG A 98 5.71 14.15 -4.94
N LEU A 99 6.94 14.00 -5.46
CA LEU A 99 7.55 14.81 -6.50
C LEU A 99 7.10 14.40 -7.91
#